data_AF-A0ABD5DID6-F1
#
_entry.id   AF-A0ABD5DID6-F1
#
_cell.length_a   1.000
_cell.length_b   1.000
_cell.length_c   1.000
_cell.angle_alpha   90.00
_cell.angle_beta   90.00
_cell.angle_gamma   90.00
#
_symmetry.space_group_name_H-M   'P 1'
#
loop_
_entity.id
_entity.type
_entity.pdbx_description
1 polymer ?
#
loop_
_entity_poly.entity_id
_entity_poly.type
_entity_poly.pdbx_seq_one_letter_code
_entity_poly.pdbx_strand_id
1 'polypeptide(L)'
;RPDFSSKIKLYTGEIPLFSHYQIESQIESAFQREVRLPSGGSIVIDSTEALTAIDINSARATRGGDIEETAFNTNLEAADEIARQLR
;
A
#
# COMPACT_ATOMS: atom_id res chain seq x y z
N ARG A 1 26.39 -15.97 -5.73
CA ARG A 1 25.89 -17.26 -6.29
C ARG A 1 25.76 -17.09 -7.80
N PRO A 2 26.67 -17.66 -8.60
CA PRO A 2 26.67 -17.51 -10.06
C PRO A 2 25.43 -18.13 -10.74
N ASP A 3 24.76 -19.07 -10.04
CA ASP A 3 23.56 -19.78 -10.50
C ASP A 3 22.37 -18.86 -10.85
N PHE A 4 22.35 -17.61 -10.37
CA PHE A 4 21.30 -16.64 -10.67
C PHE A 4 21.61 -15.73 -11.87
N SER A 5 22.80 -15.82 -12.47
CA SER A 5 23.20 -14.93 -13.56
C SER A 5 22.26 -15.03 -14.77
N SER A 6 21.67 -16.20 -15.02
CA SER A 6 20.71 -16.42 -16.12
C SER A 6 19.34 -15.76 -15.88
N LYS A 7 19.04 -15.33 -14.64
CA LYS A 7 17.78 -14.63 -14.32
C LYS A 7 17.82 -13.14 -14.65
N ILE A 8 19.02 -12.57 -14.82
CA ILE A 8 19.20 -11.16 -15.18
C ILE A 8 18.88 -11.01 -16.66
N LYS A 9 17.86 -10.21 -16.98
CA LYS A 9 17.44 -9.93 -18.35
C LYS A 9 17.47 -8.42 -18.59
N LEU A 10 18.01 -8.02 -19.73
CA LEU A 10 17.95 -6.64 -20.18
C LEU A 10 16.57 -6.37 -20.77
N TYR A 11 15.92 -5.31 -20.30
CA TYR A 11 14.68 -4.81 -20.88
C TYR A 11 14.99 -3.76 -21.96
N THR A 12 14.43 -3.92 -23.15
CA THR A 12 14.66 -3.04 -24.31
C THR A 12 13.35 -2.54 -24.94
N GLY A 13 12.23 -2.63 -24.22
CA GLY A 13 10.94 -2.14 -24.69
C GLY A 13 10.90 -0.60 -24.71
N GLU A 14 10.04 -0.05 -25.57
CA GLU A 14 9.87 1.41 -25.68
C GLU A 14 9.11 2.01 -24.49
N ILE A 15 8.21 1.22 -23.87
CA ILE A 15 7.46 1.61 -22.68
C ILE A 15 8.37 1.49 -21.46
N PRO A 16 8.40 2.46 -20.52
CA PRO A 16 9.17 2.33 -19.29
C PRO A 16 8.87 1.03 -18.53
N LEU A 17 9.91 0.40 -17.99
CA LEU A 17 9.85 -0.95 -17.40
C LEU A 17 8.74 -1.09 -16.34
N PHE A 18 8.66 -0.17 -15.37
CA PHE A 18 7.67 -0.24 -14.29
C PHE A 18 6.24 0.00 -14.77
N SER A 19 6.06 0.91 -15.72
CA SER A 19 4.79 1.12 -16.41
C SER A 19 4.35 -0.11 -17.19
N HIS A 20 5.29 -0.79 -17.87
CA HIS A 20 5.02 -2.06 -18.56
C HIS A 20 4.52 -3.17 -17.60
N TYR A 21 5.06 -3.22 -16.38
CA TYR A 21 4.60 -4.13 -15.33
C TYR A 21 3.43 -3.59 -14.48
N GLN A 22 2.92 -2.39 -14.78
CA GLN A 22 1.81 -1.74 -14.08
C GLN A 22 2.03 -1.54 -12.58
N ILE A 23 3.29 -1.35 -12.17
CA ILE A 23 3.67 -1.12 -10.76
C ILE A 23 3.99 0.34 -10.47
N GLU A 24 3.98 1.22 -11.47
CA GLU A 24 4.29 2.65 -11.32
C GLU A 24 3.42 3.31 -10.23
N SER A 25 2.10 3.11 -10.28
CA SER A 25 1.17 3.68 -9.30
C SER A 25 1.37 3.14 -7.88
N GLN A 26 1.87 1.91 -7.74
CA GLN A 26 2.20 1.32 -6.44
C GLN A 26 3.49 1.89 -5.86
N ILE A 27 4.43 2.28 -6.72
CA ILE A 27 5.64 3.01 -6.33
C ILE A 27 5.26 4.42 -5.90
N GLU A 28 4.42 5.11 -6.67
CA GLU A 28 3.93 6.45 -6.33
C GLU A 28 3.16 6.47 -5.00
N SER A 29 2.33 5.45 -4.73
CA SER A 29 1.57 5.37 -3.48
C SER A 29 2.44 5.21 -2.24
N ALA A 30 3.67 4.68 -2.38
CA ALA A 30 4.63 4.62 -1.28
C ALA A 30 5.14 6.00 -0.81
N PHE A 31 5.01 7.02 -1.66
CA PHE A 31 5.35 8.40 -1.33
C PHE A 31 4.13 9.23 -0.90
N GLN A 32 2.92 8.65 -0.93
CA GLN A 32 1.72 9.34 -0.54
C GLN A 32 1.56 9.30 0.97
N ARG A 33 1.20 10.45 1.56
CA ARG A 33 0.86 10.55 2.97
C ARG A 33 -0.38 9.73 3.35
N GLU A 34 -1.35 9.65 2.45
CA GLU A 34 -2.59 8.89 2.64
C GLU A 34 -2.67 7.76 1.60
N VAL A 35 -2.96 6.54 2.05
CA VAL A 35 -3.09 5.36 1.20
C VAL A 35 -4.47 4.75 1.39
N ARG A 36 -5.19 4.52 0.29
CA ARG A 36 -6.53 3.93 0.30
C ARG A 36 -6.48 2.42 0.50
N LEU A 37 -7.38 1.93 1.35
CA LEU A 37 -7.59 0.51 1.59
C LEU A 37 -8.66 -0.06 0.63
N PRO A 38 -8.64 -1.39 0.35
CA PRO A 38 -9.58 -2.03 -0.58
C PRO A 38 -11.06 -1.73 -0.29
N SER A 39 -11.46 -1.72 0.98
CA SER A 39 -12.86 -1.47 1.38
C SER A 39 -13.23 0.02 1.48
N GLY A 40 -12.34 0.91 1.04
CA GLY A 40 -12.58 2.36 0.97
C GLY A 40 -12.22 3.14 2.22
N GLY A 41 -11.61 2.50 3.23
CA GLY A 41 -10.89 3.19 4.30
C GLY A 41 -9.56 3.77 3.80
N SER A 42 -8.78 4.35 4.69
CA SER A 42 -7.42 4.80 4.41
C SER A 42 -6.51 4.71 5.62
N ILE A 43 -5.20 4.60 5.37
CA ILE A 43 -4.16 4.83 6.37
C ILE A 43 -3.47 6.16 6.07
N VAL A 44 -3.12 6.90 7.12
CA VAL A 44 -2.39 8.17 7.03
C VAL A 44 -1.08 8.03 7.79
N ILE A 45 0.04 8.26 7.11
CA ILE A 45 1.39 8.06 7.63
C ILE A 45 2.06 9.43 7.86
N ASP A 46 2.32 9.77 9.11
CA ASP A 46 2.94 11.03 9.52
C ASP A 46 4.26 10.79 10.24
N SER A 47 5.34 11.37 9.72
CA SER A 47 6.66 11.28 10.35
C SER A 47 6.95 12.51 11.22
N THR A 48 7.46 12.26 12.42
CA THR A 48 7.91 13.29 13.37
C THR A 48 9.42 13.13 13.61
N GLU A 49 9.99 13.92 14.52
CA GLU A 49 11.43 13.89 14.81
C GLU A 49 11.92 12.55 15.37
N ALA A 50 11.11 11.86 16.17
CA ALA A 50 11.53 10.66 16.90
C ALA A 50 10.68 9.40 16.62
N LEU A 51 9.55 9.57 15.94
CA LEU A 51 8.64 8.46 15.60
C LEU A 51 7.85 8.73 14.32
N THR A 52 7.33 7.65 13.73
CA THR A 52 6.32 7.70 12.66
C THR A 52 4.99 7.22 13.24
N ALA A 53 3.94 8.02 13.08
CA ALA A 53 2.58 7.71 13.49
C ALA A 53 1.75 7.26 12.28
N ILE A 54 0.86 6.30 12.48
CA ILE A 54 -0.08 5.84 11.46
C ILE A 54 -1.49 5.88 12.04
N ASP A 55 -2.38 6.59 11.35
CA ASP A 55 -3.81 6.68 11.67
C ASP A 55 -4.64 5.86 10.66
N ILE A 56 -5.73 5.23 11.12
CA ILE A 56 -6.60 4.36 10.31
C ILE A 56 -8.00 4.96 10.28
N ASN A 57 -8.47 5.27 9.07
CA ASN A 57 -9.79 5.82 8.83
C ASN A 57 -10.69 4.79 8.13
N SER A 58 -11.84 4.45 8.72
CA SER A 58 -12.80 3.55 8.08
C SER A 58 -13.57 4.25 6.95
N ALA A 59 -14.06 3.47 5.99
CA ALA A 59 -15.00 3.98 5.00
C ALA A 59 -16.27 4.55 5.67
N ARG A 60 -16.93 5.52 5.03
CA ARG A 60 -18.23 6.04 5.50
C ARG A 60 -19.23 4.88 5.56
N ALA A 61 -19.83 4.63 6.73
CA ALA A 61 -20.87 3.63 6.89
C ALA A 61 -22.08 3.98 5.99
N THR A 62 -22.27 3.24 4.91
CA THR A 62 -23.35 3.52 3.94
C THR A 62 -24.63 2.72 4.21
N ARG A 63 -24.56 1.71 5.08
CA ARG A 63 -25.67 0.85 5.50
C ARG A 63 -25.37 0.45 6.94
N GLY A 64 -26.31 0.58 7.87
CA GLY A 64 -26.11 0.38 9.31
C GLY A 64 -25.81 -1.07 9.73
N GLY A 65 -24.84 -1.71 9.09
CA GLY A 65 -24.21 -2.93 9.55
C GLY A 65 -23.34 -2.67 10.77
N ASP A 66 -22.88 -3.77 11.38
CA ASP A 66 -22.14 -3.75 12.63
C ASP A 66 -20.85 -2.90 12.50
N ILE A 67 -20.78 -1.83 13.29
CA ILE A 67 -19.64 -0.91 13.32
C ILE A 67 -18.38 -1.66 13.74
N GLU A 68 -18.53 -2.66 14.63
CA GLU A 68 -17.43 -3.48 15.12
C GLU A 68 -16.84 -4.34 14.01
N GLU A 69 -17.70 -4.97 13.19
CA GLU A 69 -17.24 -5.78 12.05
C GLU A 69 -16.54 -4.89 11.00
N THR A 70 -17.05 -3.68 10.77
CA THR A 70 -16.43 -2.71 9.84
C THR A 70 -15.06 -2.27 10.34
N ALA A 71 -14.95 -1.95 11.63
CA ALA A 71 -13.68 -1.56 12.25
C ALA A 71 -12.68 -2.72 12.22
N PHE A 72 -13.12 -3.93 12.56
CA PHE A 72 -12.30 -5.14 12.53
C PHE A 72 -11.74 -5.41 11.13
N ASN A 73 -12.59 -5.41 10.10
CA ASN A 73 -12.15 -5.63 8.72
C ASN A 73 -11.22 -4.53 8.21
N THR A 74 -11.50 -3.26 8.54
CA THR A 74 -10.61 -2.14 8.18
C THR A 74 -9.22 -2.30 8.79
N ASN A 75 -9.13 -2.74 10.05
CA ASN A 75 -7.86 -2.96 10.73
C ASN A 75 -7.04 -4.12 10.11
N LEU A 76 -7.70 -5.17 9.62
CA LEU A 76 -7.01 -6.26 8.91
C LEU A 76 -6.39 -5.76 7.60
N GLU A 77 -7.15 -5.01 6.80
CA GLU A 77 -6.64 -4.40 5.56
C GLU A 77 -5.49 -3.43 5.84
N ALA A 78 -5.63 -2.62 6.89
CA ALA A 78 -4.59 -1.69 7.31
C ALA A 78 -3.30 -2.40 7.74
N ALA A 79 -3.39 -3.53 8.44
CA ALA A 79 -2.21 -4.27 8.89
C ALA A 79 -1.35 -4.77 7.70
N ASP A 80 -2.00 -5.32 6.67
CA ASP A 80 -1.32 -5.78 5.46
C ASP A 80 -0.67 -4.63 4.70
N GLU A 81 -1.39 -3.50 4.58
CA GLU A 81 -0.90 -2.33 3.85
C GLU A 81 0.24 -1.61 4.61
N ILE A 82 0.14 -1.46 5.94
CA ILE A 82 1.23 -0.91 6.77
C ILE A 82 2.49 -1.77 6.62
N ALA A 83 2.36 -3.11 6.66
CA ALA A 83 3.48 -4.00 6.45
C ALA A 83 4.10 -3.85 5.06
N ARG A 84 3.30 -3.53 4.03
CA ARG A 84 3.77 -3.25 2.67
C ARG A 84 4.51 -1.92 2.58
N GLN A 85 3.98 -0.88 3.20
CA GLN A 85 4.53 0.48 3.16
C GLN A 85 5.86 0.63 3.91
N LEU A 86 6.12 -0.24 4.90
CA LEU A 86 7.39 -0.25 5.63
C LEU A 86 8.55 -0.94 4.88
N ARG A 87 8.30 -1.61 3.75
CA ARG A 87 9.32 -2.33 2.97
C ARG A 87 9.92 -1.46 1.87
#